data_AF-X1BV84-F1
#
_entry.id   AF-X1BV84-F1
#
_cell.length_a   1.000
_cell.length_b   1.000
_cell.length_c   1.000
_cell.angle_alpha   90.00
_cell.angle_beta   90.00
_cell.angle_gamma   90.00
#
_symmetry.space_group_name_H-M   'P 1'
#
loop_
_entity.id
_entity.type
_entity.pdbx_description
1 polymer ?
#
loop_
_entity_poly.entity_id
_entity_poly.type
_entity_poly.pdbx_seq_one_letter_code
_entity_poly.pdbx_strand_id
1 'polypeptide(L)'
;MNDKQRDLLDKSINDDHILAEILIYINQNPSAEIVVITGDYYFLRRLKSLNIKTIDPEDDKYLVFFKTETPKITRRPDLQVLFRNGQDSIEFIKNYTSTTTIPIESLIKLAKLAVVIENWVVENDLDGFAFQCWPSIQDNFGIVPCAVLSMFSEGLVPAACEVDISGLIGMLILQIASDTPSAILDWNNNYGEDPNKIVLFHCSNLPKSFFQDTRMTIHPIIADQKGEEVSFGAIQGRIKTKHCTLLR
;
A
#
# COMPACT_ATOMS: atom_id res chain seq x y z
N MET A 1 -38.77 16.24 -1.56
CA MET A 1 -37.54 16.42 -0.76
C MET A 1 -37.47 17.88 -0.36
N ASN A 2 -37.34 18.15 0.92
CA ASN A 2 -37.16 19.50 1.48
C ASN A 2 -35.69 19.93 1.31
N ASP A 3 -35.41 21.24 1.30
CA ASP A 3 -34.08 21.78 0.99
C ASP A 3 -32.97 21.24 1.92
N LYS A 4 -33.31 20.85 3.16
CA LYS A 4 -32.38 20.14 4.07
C LYS A 4 -31.94 18.75 3.58
N GLN A 5 -32.74 18.05 2.78
CA GLN A 5 -32.35 16.77 2.17
C GLN A 5 -31.50 16.96 0.91
N ARG A 6 -31.56 18.14 0.27
CA ARG A 6 -30.63 18.51 -0.81
C ARG A 6 -29.26 18.89 -0.25
N ASP A 7 -29.21 19.65 0.85
CA ASP A 7 -27.95 20.01 1.52
C ASP A 7 -27.15 18.79 2.06
N LEU A 8 -27.80 17.67 2.34
CA LEU A 8 -27.11 16.42 2.74
C LEU A 8 -26.59 15.60 1.55
N LEU A 9 -27.09 15.86 0.34
CA LEU A 9 -26.63 15.25 -0.91
C LEU A 9 -25.64 16.15 -1.67
N ASP A 10 -25.64 17.46 -1.35
CA ASP A 10 -24.81 18.49 -2.00
C ASP A 10 -23.53 18.83 -1.22
N LYS A 11 -23.29 18.16 -0.08
CA LYS A 11 -21.92 17.93 0.41
C LYS A 11 -21.26 16.84 -0.44
N SER A 12 -21.19 17.10 -1.74
CA SER A 12 -20.31 16.41 -2.64
C SER A 12 -18.88 16.68 -2.17
N ILE A 13 -18.25 15.65 -1.62
CA ILE A 13 -17.21 14.90 -2.32
C ILE A 13 -16.04 15.84 -2.68
N ASN A 14 -15.46 16.45 -1.65
CA ASN A 14 -14.08 16.92 -1.72
C ASN A 14 -13.41 16.50 -0.41
N ASP A 15 -13.39 15.17 -0.22
CA ASP A 15 -12.80 14.50 0.93
C ASP A 15 -11.29 14.34 0.68
N ASP A 16 -10.61 15.47 0.41
CA ASP A 16 -9.16 15.58 0.24
C ASP A 16 -8.38 15.27 1.56
N HIS A 17 -9.07 14.71 2.55
CA HIS A 17 -8.55 14.39 3.88
C HIS A 17 -8.74 12.92 4.28
N ILE A 18 -9.30 12.06 3.43
CA ILE A 18 -9.31 10.62 3.72
C ILE A 18 -7.90 10.05 3.46
N LEU A 19 -7.09 10.03 4.51
CA LEU A 19 -6.01 9.05 4.70
C LEU A 19 -6.71 7.70 4.93
N ALA A 20 -7.09 7.01 3.86
CA ALA A 20 -7.75 5.72 4.02
C ALA A 20 -6.77 4.73 4.65
N GLU A 21 -7.10 4.24 5.85
CA GLU A 21 -6.39 3.21 6.58
C GLU A 21 -7.15 1.91 6.45
N ILE A 22 -6.60 0.94 5.71
CA ILE A 22 -7.28 -0.34 5.49
C ILE A 22 -6.37 -1.47 5.92
N LEU A 23 -6.88 -2.27 6.86
CA LEU A 23 -6.16 -3.31 7.58
C LEU A 23 -6.75 -4.65 7.22
N ILE A 24 -5.91 -5.65 6.94
CA ILE A 24 -6.33 -7.05 6.84
C ILE A 24 -5.69 -7.83 7.97
N TYR A 25 -6.47 -8.74 8.57
CA TYR A 25 -6.05 -9.66 9.63
C TYR A 25 -6.25 -11.11 9.18
N ILE A 26 -5.40 -12.03 9.65
CA ILE A 26 -5.53 -13.48 9.46
C ILE A 26 -5.41 -14.18 10.82
N ASN A 27 -6.51 -14.76 11.31
CA ASN A 27 -6.49 -15.59 12.53
C ASN A 27 -5.83 -16.96 12.28
N GLN A 28 -5.05 -17.48 13.24
CA GLN A 28 -4.29 -18.73 13.13
C GLN A 28 -5.11 -20.04 13.25
N ASN A 29 -6.39 -20.08 12.83
CA ASN A 29 -7.18 -21.31 12.93
C ASN A 29 -8.34 -21.37 11.91
N PRO A 30 -8.57 -22.49 11.23
CA PRO A 30 -8.12 -22.80 9.86
C PRO A 30 -8.73 -21.91 8.75
N SER A 31 -9.32 -20.77 9.08
CA SER A 31 -9.99 -19.85 8.15
C SER A 31 -9.35 -18.47 8.26
N ALA A 32 -8.87 -17.91 7.14
CA ALA A 32 -8.47 -16.52 7.11
C ALA A 32 -9.72 -15.63 7.30
N GLU A 33 -9.73 -14.78 8.32
CA GLU A 33 -10.84 -13.86 8.62
C GLU A 33 -10.47 -12.44 8.17
N ILE A 34 -10.88 -12.06 6.96
CA ILE A 34 -10.65 -10.71 6.44
C ILE A 34 -11.56 -9.72 7.18
N VAL A 35 -10.94 -8.86 7.99
CA VAL A 35 -11.57 -7.63 8.52
C VAL A 35 -11.15 -6.48 7.61
N VAL A 36 -12.05 -5.55 7.30
CA VAL A 36 -11.73 -4.33 6.55
C VAL A 36 -12.10 -3.11 7.40
N ILE A 37 -11.15 -2.20 7.57
CA ILE A 37 -11.34 -0.89 8.19
C ILE A 37 -11.36 0.16 7.09
N THR A 38 -12.36 1.03 7.04
CA THR A 38 -12.42 2.10 6.01
C THR A 38 -13.41 3.19 6.39
N GLY A 39 -13.07 4.44 6.08
CA GLY A 39 -13.99 5.58 6.16
C GLY A 39 -14.95 5.71 4.97
N ASP A 40 -14.83 4.85 3.93
CA ASP A 40 -15.75 4.85 2.80
C ASP A 40 -17.06 4.12 3.14
N TYR A 41 -18.11 4.90 3.37
CA TYR A 41 -19.45 4.41 3.71
C TYR A 41 -20.07 3.49 2.64
N TYR A 42 -19.89 3.79 1.36
CA TYR A 42 -20.47 2.99 0.28
C TYR A 42 -19.76 1.64 0.16
N PHE A 43 -18.43 1.65 0.30
CA PHE A 43 -17.63 0.43 0.30
C PHE A 43 -17.94 -0.44 1.53
N LEU A 44 -18.04 0.16 2.73
CA LEU A 44 -18.49 -0.54 3.94
C LEU A 44 -19.81 -1.28 3.73
N ARG A 45 -20.81 -0.63 3.12
CA ARG A 45 -22.11 -1.27 2.85
C ARG A 45 -21.98 -2.47 1.91
N ARG A 46 -21.15 -2.36 0.88
CA ARG A 46 -20.91 -3.45 -0.08
C ARG A 46 -20.22 -4.63 0.59
N LEU A 47 -19.19 -4.39 1.41
CA LEU A 47 -18.49 -5.44 2.14
C LEU A 47 -19.40 -6.16 3.13
N LYS A 48 -20.23 -5.41 3.87
CA LYS A 48 -21.27 -5.98 4.75
C LYS A 48 -22.25 -6.86 3.97
N SER A 49 -22.63 -6.50 2.75
CA SER A 49 -23.50 -7.34 1.90
C SER A 49 -22.85 -8.64 1.43
N LEU A 50 -21.51 -8.70 1.42
CA LEU A 50 -20.72 -9.87 1.08
C LEU A 50 -20.34 -10.71 2.31
N ASN A 51 -20.90 -10.41 3.49
CA ASN A 51 -20.54 -11.02 4.78
C ASN A 51 -19.05 -10.89 5.14
N ILE A 52 -18.36 -9.86 4.63
CA ILE A 52 -17.01 -9.52 5.05
C ILE A 52 -17.11 -8.71 6.35
N LYS A 53 -16.29 -9.05 7.36
CA LYS A 53 -16.26 -8.32 8.62
C LYS A 53 -15.68 -6.94 8.37
N THR A 54 -16.34 -5.90 8.88
CA THR A 54 -15.90 -4.51 8.71
C THR A 54 -15.95 -3.76 10.01
N ILE A 55 -15.03 -2.84 10.22
CA ILE A 55 -15.04 -1.89 11.34
C ILE A 55 -14.99 -0.49 10.72
N ASP A 56 -15.92 0.36 11.15
CA ASP A 56 -15.92 1.77 10.80
C ASP A 56 -14.95 2.49 11.76
N PRO A 57 -13.96 3.28 11.27
CA PRO A 57 -13.06 4.06 12.13
C PRO A 57 -13.79 4.99 13.11
N GLU A 58 -15.02 5.39 12.80
CA GLU A 58 -15.86 6.22 13.68
C GLU A 58 -16.61 5.41 14.76
N ASP A 59 -16.64 4.07 14.69
CA ASP A 59 -17.31 3.21 15.68
C ASP A 59 -16.43 3.05 16.92
N ASP A 60 -17.02 3.12 18.12
CA ASP A 60 -16.34 2.84 19.40
C ASP A 60 -15.63 1.47 19.40
N LYS A 61 -16.12 0.53 18.57
CA LYS A 61 -15.50 -0.79 18.34
C LYS A 61 -14.09 -0.70 17.76
N TYR A 62 -13.76 0.35 17.00
CA TYR A 62 -12.42 0.57 16.46
C TYR A 62 -11.37 0.59 17.58
N LEU A 63 -11.60 1.41 18.61
CA LEU A 63 -10.69 1.53 19.75
C LEU A 63 -10.58 0.27 20.60
N VAL A 64 -11.62 -0.57 20.59
CA VAL A 64 -11.69 -1.81 21.38
C VAL A 64 -11.05 -2.99 20.65
N PHE A 65 -11.22 -3.06 19.32
CA PHE A 65 -10.70 -4.14 18.47
C PHE A 65 -9.19 -4.35 18.68
N PHE A 66 -8.39 -3.28 18.55
CA PHE A 66 -6.93 -3.34 18.74
C PHE A 66 -6.48 -3.65 20.17
N LYS A 67 -7.33 -3.38 21.17
CA LYS A 67 -6.97 -3.55 22.58
C LYS A 67 -7.28 -4.94 23.12
N THR A 68 -8.22 -5.67 22.53
CA THR A 68 -8.82 -6.84 23.19
C THR A 68 -8.93 -8.10 22.33
N GLU A 69 -8.94 -8.01 20.99
CA GLU A 69 -9.27 -9.17 20.15
C GLU A 69 -8.10 -9.80 19.38
N THR A 70 -6.89 -9.24 19.42
CA THR A 70 -5.81 -9.69 18.52
C THR A 70 -4.80 -10.63 19.21
N PRO A 71 -4.85 -11.96 18.97
CA PRO A 71 -3.75 -12.84 19.32
C PRO A 71 -2.55 -12.52 18.43
N LYS A 72 -1.44 -12.14 19.06
CA LYS A 72 -0.18 -11.75 18.40
C LYS A 72 0.27 -12.82 17.41
N ILE A 73 0.34 -12.48 16.12
CA ILE A 73 0.96 -13.35 15.13
C ILE A 73 2.44 -13.55 15.53
N THR A 74 2.88 -14.82 15.54
CA THR A 74 4.32 -15.10 15.60
C THR A 74 4.91 -14.66 14.27
N ARG A 75 5.41 -13.42 14.23
CA ARG A 75 6.05 -12.82 13.06
C ARG A 75 7.04 -13.80 12.46
N ARG A 76 7.17 -13.83 11.12
CA ARG A 76 8.35 -14.44 10.53
C ARG A 76 9.58 -13.71 11.13
N PRO A 77 10.59 -14.44 11.66
CA PRO A 77 11.70 -13.85 12.42
C PRO A 77 12.61 -12.91 11.60
N ASP A 78 12.31 -12.71 10.31
CA ASP A 78 12.92 -11.79 9.35
C ASP A 78 12.18 -10.44 9.22
N LEU A 79 10.93 -10.31 9.69
CA LEU A 79 10.28 -9.03 10.03
C LEU A 79 10.81 -8.49 11.38
N GLN A 80 12.12 -8.65 11.61
CA GLN A 80 12.84 -7.80 12.55
C GLN A 80 12.62 -6.37 12.05
N VAL A 81 12.11 -5.50 12.93
CA VAL A 81 11.99 -4.05 12.75
C VAL A 81 12.91 -3.57 11.63
N LEU A 82 12.34 -3.43 10.43
CA LEU A 82 13.02 -3.07 9.19
C LEU A 82 13.64 -1.67 9.36
N PHE A 83 13.01 -0.84 10.20
CA PHE A 83 13.29 0.58 10.38
C PHE A 83 13.41 0.94 11.87
N ARG A 84 14.54 0.60 12.50
CA ARG A 84 14.76 0.83 13.95
C ARG A 84 14.78 2.32 14.36
N ASN A 85 15.34 3.17 13.50
CA ASN A 85 15.37 4.63 13.65
C ASN A 85 15.63 5.29 12.28
N GLY A 86 15.60 6.63 12.21
CA GLY A 86 15.77 7.35 10.94
C GLY A 86 17.12 7.13 10.23
N GLN A 87 18.22 6.95 10.96
CA GLN A 87 19.56 6.76 10.38
C GLN A 87 19.69 5.36 9.77
N ASP A 88 19.28 4.33 10.53
CA ASP A 88 19.27 2.93 10.11
C ASP A 88 18.35 2.73 8.90
N SER A 89 17.23 3.47 8.86
CA SER A 89 16.26 3.42 7.76
C SER A 89 16.80 4.00 6.45
N ILE A 90 17.61 5.06 6.51
CA ILE A 90 18.26 5.61 5.31
C ILE A 90 19.26 4.62 4.74
N GLU A 91 20.04 3.96 5.61
CA GLU A 91 20.98 2.91 5.18
C GLU A 91 20.24 1.72 4.59
N PHE A 92 19.13 1.30 5.21
CA PHE A 92 18.26 0.26 4.66
C PHE A 92 17.79 0.61 3.24
N ILE A 93 17.24 1.83 3.04
CA ILE A 93 16.77 2.28 1.71
C ILE A 93 17.91 2.26 0.68
N LYS A 94 19.11 2.73 1.05
CA LYS A 94 20.29 2.74 0.18
C LYS A 94 20.77 1.34 -0.20
N ASN A 95 20.64 0.37 0.71
CA ASN A 95 20.96 -1.03 0.44
C ASN A 95 19.85 -1.74 -0.35
N TYR A 96 18.62 -1.26 -0.21
CA TYR A 96 17.46 -1.81 -0.91
C TYR A 96 17.49 -1.48 -2.40
N THR A 97 17.79 -0.24 -2.80
CA THR A 97 17.86 0.13 -4.22
C THR A 97 18.87 1.26 -4.44
N SER A 98 19.38 1.43 -5.66
CA SER A 98 20.28 2.56 -5.96
C SER A 98 19.58 3.89 -5.74
N THR A 99 20.14 4.76 -4.90
CA THR A 99 19.59 6.09 -4.60
C THR A 99 20.50 7.24 -5.06
N THR A 100 21.43 6.99 -5.98
CA THR A 100 22.52 7.92 -6.32
C THR A 100 22.02 9.29 -6.79
N THR A 101 20.85 9.36 -7.42
CA THR A 101 20.26 10.59 -7.96
C THR A 101 19.23 11.24 -7.05
N ILE A 102 19.07 10.73 -5.81
CA ILE A 102 17.98 11.16 -4.91
C ILE A 102 18.51 12.14 -3.87
N PRO A 103 17.88 13.32 -3.71
CA PRO A 103 18.24 14.28 -2.66
C PRO A 103 18.15 13.66 -1.27
N ILE A 104 19.09 14.01 -0.40
CA ILE A 104 19.13 13.47 0.97
C ILE A 104 17.88 13.85 1.78
N GLU A 105 17.29 15.03 1.55
CA GLU A 105 16.04 15.42 2.20
C GLU A 105 14.87 14.48 1.85
N SER A 106 14.78 14.03 0.60
CA SER A 106 13.75 13.09 0.15
C SER A 106 13.96 11.70 0.77
N LEU A 107 15.21 11.25 0.87
CA LEU A 107 15.54 10.01 1.59
C LEU A 107 15.19 10.08 3.07
N ILE A 108 15.43 11.22 3.74
CA ILE A 108 15.04 11.42 5.15
C ILE A 108 13.52 11.33 5.30
N LYS A 109 12.75 11.94 4.38
CA LYS A 109 11.28 11.87 4.40
C LYS A 109 10.78 10.44 4.20
N LEU A 110 11.33 9.70 3.23
CA LEU A 110 11.01 8.30 3.00
C LEU A 110 11.34 7.42 4.21
N ALA A 111 12.50 7.64 4.84
CA ALA A 111 12.90 6.93 6.05
C ALA A 111 11.94 7.18 7.21
N LYS A 112 11.54 8.44 7.44
CA LYS A 112 10.54 8.78 8.47
C LYS A 112 9.20 8.13 8.18
N LEU A 113 8.75 8.16 6.93
CA LEU A 113 7.51 7.50 6.51
C LEU A 113 7.56 5.99 6.78
N ALA A 114 8.68 5.34 6.43
CA ALA A 114 8.87 3.91 6.68
C ALA A 114 8.79 3.55 8.17
N VAL A 115 9.45 4.32 9.04
CA VAL A 115 9.37 4.14 10.51
C VAL A 115 7.94 4.32 11.03
N VAL A 116 7.22 5.35 10.57
CA VAL A 116 5.84 5.61 11.02
C VAL A 116 4.91 4.48 10.60
N ILE A 117 4.99 4.04 9.33
CA ILE A 117 4.18 2.94 8.83
C ILE A 117 4.55 1.64 9.55
N GLU A 118 5.82 1.39 9.83
CA GLU A 118 6.24 0.18 10.55
C GLU A 118 5.69 0.16 11.97
N ASN A 119 5.81 1.27 12.70
CA ASN A 119 5.23 1.37 14.03
C ASN A 119 3.71 1.12 13.97
N TRP A 120 3.01 1.70 13.00
CA TRP A 120 1.59 1.49 12.82
C TRP A 120 1.24 0.01 12.51
N VAL A 121 2.00 -0.64 11.63
CA VAL A 121 1.88 -2.09 11.33
C VAL A 121 2.11 -2.94 12.56
N VAL A 122 3.14 -2.61 13.35
CA VAL A 122 3.53 -3.34 14.56
C VAL A 122 2.54 -3.16 15.70
N GLU A 123 2.10 -1.93 15.94
CA GLU A 123 1.20 -1.56 17.04
C GLU A 123 -0.20 -2.15 16.83
N ASN A 124 -0.63 -2.28 15.57
CA ASN A 124 -1.97 -2.74 15.22
C ASN A 124 -2.01 -4.20 14.71
N ASP A 125 -0.87 -4.88 14.64
CA ASP A 125 -0.71 -6.27 14.18
C ASP A 125 -1.31 -6.50 12.77
N LEU A 126 -0.85 -5.71 11.80
CA LEU A 126 -1.39 -5.68 10.44
C LEU A 126 -0.71 -6.72 9.53
N ASP A 127 -1.52 -7.50 8.79
CA ASP A 127 -1.01 -8.43 7.77
C ASP A 127 -0.78 -7.77 6.40
N GLY A 128 -1.31 -6.57 6.19
CA GLY A 128 -1.19 -5.79 4.97
C GLY A 128 -1.95 -4.48 5.09
N PHE A 129 -1.61 -3.52 4.24
CA PHE A 129 -2.24 -2.21 4.25
C PHE A 129 -2.40 -1.58 2.87
N ALA A 130 -3.36 -0.66 2.77
CA ALA A 130 -3.52 0.21 1.62
C ALA A 130 -3.81 1.63 2.11
N PHE A 131 -3.29 2.62 1.39
CA PHE A 131 -3.50 4.03 1.72
C PHE A 131 -3.43 4.91 0.47
N GLN A 132 -3.95 6.13 0.61
CA GLN A 132 -3.96 7.11 -0.48
C GLN A 132 -2.52 7.62 -0.70
N CYS A 133 -1.80 6.97 -1.61
CA CYS A 133 -0.41 7.30 -1.89
C CYS A 133 -0.28 8.65 -2.61
N TRP A 134 -0.89 8.78 -3.80
CA TRP A 134 -1.09 10.05 -4.49
C TRP A 134 -2.57 10.44 -4.42
N PRO A 135 -2.93 11.73 -4.30
CA PRO A 135 -2.02 12.86 -4.17
C PRO A 135 -1.54 13.10 -2.72
N SER A 136 -2.14 12.42 -1.72
CA SER A 136 -1.98 12.76 -0.30
C SER A 136 -0.53 12.78 0.21
N ILE A 137 0.26 11.72 0.02
CA ILE A 137 1.64 11.71 0.54
C ILE A 137 2.50 12.76 -0.15
N GLN A 138 2.25 13.00 -1.42
CA GLN A 138 2.98 14.04 -2.13
C GLN A 138 2.58 15.44 -1.65
N ASP A 139 1.30 15.75 -1.53
CA ASP A 139 0.87 17.09 -1.14
C ASP A 139 1.28 17.44 0.29
N ASN A 140 1.33 16.44 1.17
CA ASN A 140 1.71 16.64 2.57
C ASN A 140 3.22 16.59 2.79
N PHE A 141 3.97 15.78 2.03
CA PHE A 141 5.38 15.51 2.32
C PHE A 141 6.35 15.77 1.17
N GLY A 142 5.87 15.98 -0.05
CA GLY A 142 6.68 16.24 -1.24
C GLY A 142 7.56 15.07 -1.65
N ILE A 143 7.05 13.84 -1.50
CA ILE A 143 7.67 12.58 -1.93
C ILE A 143 6.58 11.62 -2.42
N VAL A 144 6.97 10.57 -3.14
CA VAL A 144 6.07 9.43 -3.43
C VAL A 144 6.49 8.21 -2.60
N PRO A 145 5.55 7.42 -2.06
CA PRO A 145 5.87 6.37 -1.09
C PRO A 145 6.30 5.03 -1.72
N CYS A 146 6.43 4.94 -3.05
CA CYS A 146 6.52 3.66 -3.77
C CYS A 146 7.65 2.76 -3.26
N ALA A 147 8.83 3.31 -2.97
CA ALA A 147 9.93 2.54 -2.38
C ALA A 147 9.60 1.97 -1.01
N VAL A 148 8.87 2.71 -0.18
CA VAL A 148 8.44 2.25 1.14
C VAL A 148 7.47 1.08 1.01
N LEU A 149 6.47 1.20 0.14
CA LEU A 149 5.51 0.12 -0.13
C LEU A 149 6.16 -1.14 -0.71
N SER A 150 7.16 -0.95 -1.60
CA SER A 150 7.99 -2.04 -2.10
C SER A 150 8.70 -2.77 -0.97
N MET A 151 9.27 -2.05 0.01
CA MET A 151 9.99 -2.65 1.14
C MET A 151 9.05 -3.48 2.03
N PHE A 152 7.86 -2.96 2.35
CA PHE A 152 6.86 -3.71 3.12
C PHE A 152 6.40 -4.97 2.39
N SER A 153 6.06 -4.85 1.10
CA SER A 153 5.60 -5.99 0.31
C SER A 153 6.69 -7.06 0.13
N GLU A 154 7.96 -6.65 -0.03
CA GLU A 154 9.11 -7.56 -0.03
C GLU A 154 9.27 -8.28 1.33
N GLY A 155 8.99 -7.57 2.43
CA GLY A 155 8.92 -8.12 3.78
C GLY A 155 7.64 -8.90 4.09
N LEU A 156 6.82 -9.21 3.09
CA LEU A 156 5.57 -9.97 3.19
C LEU A 156 4.47 -9.27 3.99
N VAL A 157 4.47 -7.95 3.97
CA VAL A 157 3.34 -7.12 4.38
C VAL A 157 2.84 -6.42 3.12
N PRO A 158 1.89 -7.01 2.38
CA PRO A 158 1.34 -6.41 1.17
C PRO A 158 0.94 -4.94 1.39
N ALA A 159 1.43 -4.06 0.53
CA ALA A 159 1.23 -2.62 0.62
C ALA A 159 0.65 -2.07 -0.70
N ALA A 160 -0.67 -1.97 -0.79
CA ALA A 160 -1.35 -1.52 -1.99
C ALA A 160 -1.38 0.02 -2.10
N CYS A 161 -1.15 0.55 -3.30
CA CYS A 161 -1.30 1.98 -3.58
C CYS A 161 -2.78 2.34 -3.78
N GLU A 162 -3.06 3.64 -3.82
CA GLU A 162 -4.33 4.22 -4.30
C GLU A 162 -5.57 3.70 -3.58
N VAL A 163 -5.39 3.23 -2.33
CA VAL A 163 -6.48 2.62 -1.55
C VAL A 163 -7.09 1.41 -2.27
N ASP A 164 -6.35 0.69 -3.12
CA ASP A 164 -6.89 -0.46 -3.84
C ASP A 164 -7.02 -1.69 -2.93
N ILE A 165 -8.19 -1.83 -2.31
CA ILE A 165 -8.45 -2.89 -1.34
C ILE A 165 -8.67 -4.23 -1.99
N SER A 166 -9.29 -4.24 -3.16
CA SER A 166 -9.45 -5.48 -3.91
C SER A 166 -8.08 -5.98 -4.35
N GLY A 167 -7.21 -5.06 -4.79
CA GLY A 167 -5.80 -5.31 -5.04
C GLY A 167 -5.08 -5.84 -3.81
N LEU A 168 -5.24 -5.21 -2.64
CA LEU A 168 -4.61 -5.65 -1.39
C LEU A 168 -5.04 -7.06 -0.99
N ILE A 169 -6.34 -7.37 -1.06
CA ILE A 169 -6.85 -8.71 -0.77
C ILE A 169 -6.27 -9.72 -1.76
N GLY A 170 -6.22 -9.39 -3.05
CA GLY A 170 -5.61 -10.24 -4.08
C GLY A 170 -4.12 -10.47 -3.81
N MET A 171 -3.38 -9.42 -3.46
CA MET A 171 -1.98 -9.49 -3.05
C MET A 171 -1.80 -10.43 -1.84
N LEU A 172 -2.64 -10.31 -0.82
CA LEU A 172 -2.57 -11.14 0.37
C LEU A 172 -2.87 -12.61 0.07
N ILE A 173 -3.92 -12.91 -0.72
CA ILE A 173 -4.26 -14.27 -1.12
C ILE A 173 -3.10 -14.91 -1.89
N LEU A 174 -2.51 -14.20 -2.86
CA LEU A 174 -1.37 -14.68 -3.62
C LEU A 174 -0.15 -14.91 -2.73
N GLN A 175 0.09 -14.03 -1.76
CA GLN A 175 1.19 -14.17 -0.81
C GLN A 175 1.01 -15.41 0.08
N ILE A 176 -0.16 -15.60 0.68
CA ILE A 176 -0.45 -16.79 1.51
C ILE A 176 -0.32 -18.07 0.69
N ALA A 177 -0.82 -18.06 -0.56
CA ALA A 177 -0.81 -19.25 -1.41
C ALA A 177 0.60 -19.63 -1.91
N SER A 178 1.54 -18.68 -1.95
CA SER A 178 2.88 -18.88 -2.52
C SER A 178 4.03 -18.77 -1.52
N ASP A 179 3.77 -18.27 -0.30
CA ASP A 179 4.78 -17.87 0.68
C ASP A 179 5.80 -16.83 0.16
N THR A 180 5.51 -16.14 -0.95
CA THR A 180 6.37 -15.15 -1.61
C THR A 180 5.68 -13.80 -1.79
N PRO A 181 6.42 -12.69 -1.91
CA PRO A 181 5.83 -11.38 -2.17
C PRO A 181 4.93 -11.36 -3.41
N SER A 182 3.86 -10.58 -3.35
CA SER A 182 2.97 -10.27 -4.46
C SER A 182 3.03 -8.78 -4.81
N ALA A 183 2.46 -8.40 -5.95
CA ALA A 183 2.47 -7.03 -6.41
C ALA A 183 1.16 -6.66 -7.09
N ILE A 184 0.86 -5.37 -7.09
CA ILE A 184 -0.23 -4.78 -7.86
C ILE A 184 0.31 -4.19 -9.16
N LEU A 185 -0.43 -4.43 -10.24
CA LEU A 185 -0.11 -3.99 -11.59
C LEU A 185 -1.39 -3.58 -12.32
N ASP A 186 -1.29 -2.52 -13.09
CA ASP A 186 -2.31 -2.05 -13.99
C ASP A 186 -2.18 -2.75 -15.33
N TRP A 187 -3.26 -3.42 -15.74
CA TRP A 187 -3.43 -3.79 -17.14
C TRP A 187 -3.75 -2.53 -17.92
N ASN A 188 -2.75 -1.99 -18.61
CA ASN A 188 -2.90 -0.75 -19.36
C ASN A 188 -3.50 -1.00 -20.74
N ASN A 189 -2.75 -1.69 -21.60
CA ASN A 189 -3.07 -1.84 -23.02
C ASN A 189 -2.61 -3.22 -23.54
N ASN A 190 -3.15 -3.61 -24.69
CA ASN A 190 -2.56 -4.68 -25.49
C ASN A 190 -1.17 -4.27 -25.98
N TYR A 191 -0.31 -5.25 -26.21
CA TYR A 191 1.01 -4.98 -26.79
C TYR A 191 0.90 -4.88 -28.32
N GLY A 192 0.52 -3.69 -28.80
CA GLY A 192 0.19 -3.49 -30.21
C GLY A 192 -0.99 -4.37 -30.62
N GLU A 193 -0.85 -5.07 -31.75
CA GLU A 193 -1.88 -5.96 -32.30
C GLU A 193 -1.73 -7.43 -31.87
N ASP A 194 -0.80 -7.77 -30.96
CA ASP A 194 -0.60 -9.15 -30.53
C ASP A 194 -1.63 -9.55 -29.45
N PRO A 195 -2.59 -10.45 -29.75
CA PRO A 195 -3.65 -10.81 -28.82
C PRO A 195 -3.16 -11.62 -27.61
N ASN A 196 -1.90 -12.08 -27.62
CA ASN A 196 -1.32 -12.87 -26.54
C ASN A 196 -0.32 -12.08 -25.68
N LYS A 197 -0.27 -10.74 -25.85
CA LYS A 197 0.65 -9.89 -25.09
C LYS A 197 -0.06 -8.64 -24.58
N ILE A 198 0.29 -8.25 -23.37
CA ILE A 198 -0.27 -7.10 -22.66
C ILE A 198 0.86 -6.26 -22.08
N VAL A 199 0.58 -4.98 -21.88
CA VAL A 199 1.45 -4.05 -21.16
C VAL A 199 0.91 -3.91 -19.74
N LEU A 200 1.69 -4.41 -18.79
CA LEU A 200 1.49 -4.18 -17.37
C LEU A 200 2.42 -3.07 -16.90
N PHE A 201 1.89 -2.12 -16.13
CA PHE A 201 2.69 -1.09 -15.45
C PHE A 201 2.03 -0.72 -14.12
N HIS A 202 2.72 0.00 -13.26
CA HIS A 202 2.12 0.65 -12.09
C HIS A 202 3.07 1.78 -11.67
N CYS A 203 2.70 2.56 -10.66
CA CYS A 203 3.55 3.55 -9.97
C CYS A 203 4.84 3.00 -9.33
N SER A 204 5.16 1.71 -9.54
CA SER A 204 6.44 1.09 -9.19
C SER A 204 6.63 0.82 -7.69
N ASN A 205 5.56 0.42 -6.99
CA ASN A 205 5.56 -0.11 -5.61
C ASN A 205 5.84 -1.63 -5.53
N LEU A 206 6.31 -2.24 -6.61
CA LEU A 206 6.60 -3.69 -6.69
C LEU A 206 7.73 -4.08 -5.72
N PRO A 207 7.68 -5.25 -5.08
CA PRO A 207 8.79 -5.77 -4.29
C PRO A 207 10.09 -5.89 -5.13
N LYS A 208 11.26 -5.58 -4.54
CA LYS A 208 12.57 -5.66 -5.21
C LYS A 208 12.81 -7.02 -5.88
N SER A 209 12.33 -8.10 -5.29
CA SER A 209 12.45 -9.46 -5.83
C SER A 209 11.83 -9.64 -7.23
N PHE A 210 10.89 -8.78 -7.64
CA PHE A 210 10.28 -8.81 -8.97
C PHE A 210 11.21 -8.28 -10.06
N PHE A 211 12.21 -7.47 -9.71
CA PHE A 211 13.03 -6.74 -10.67
C PHE A 211 14.37 -7.41 -10.95
N GLN A 212 14.80 -7.40 -12.20
CA GLN A 212 16.16 -7.79 -12.61
C GLN A 212 17.19 -6.81 -12.04
N ASP A 213 16.88 -5.52 -12.14
CA ASP A 213 17.66 -4.39 -11.68
C ASP A 213 16.71 -3.29 -11.20
N THR A 214 17.10 -2.52 -10.19
CA THR A 214 16.28 -1.43 -9.63
C THR A 214 17.09 -0.17 -9.36
N ARG A 215 16.46 0.97 -9.56
CA ARG A 215 16.94 2.28 -9.08
C ARG A 215 15.79 3.12 -8.58
N MET A 216 16.04 3.94 -7.58
CA MET A 216 15.09 4.96 -7.16
C MET A 216 15.15 6.16 -8.12
N THR A 217 13.99 6.71 -8.46
CA THR A 217 13.84 7.85 -9.38
C THR A 217 12.75 8.81 -8.90
N ILE A 218 12.52 9.87 -9.67
CA ILE A 218 11.24 10.57 -9.67
C ILE A 218 10.13 9.67 -10.24
N HIS A 219 8.89 9.95 -9.88
CA HIS A 219 7.71 9.34 -10.48
C HIS A 219 7.31 10.10 -11.76
N PRO A 220 7.47 9.53 -12.98
CA PRO A 220 7.38 10.31 -14.23
C PRO A 220 6.05 11.02 -14.42
N ILE A 221 4.94 10.31 -14.24
CA ILE A 221 3.58 10.87 -14.43
C ILE A 221 3.28 11.99 -13.43
N ILE A 222 3.79 11.85 -12.21
CA ILE A 222 3.51 12.80 -11.13
C ILE A 222 4.43 14.01 -11.28
N ALA A 223 5.68 13.80 -11.70
CA ALA A 223 6.63 14.86 -12.01
C ALA A 223 6.11 15.76 -13.14
N ASP A 224 5.51 15.19 -14.19
CA ASP A 224 4.88 15.96 -15.26
C ASP A 224 3.71 16.83 -14.78
N GLN A 225 3.02 16.41 -13.71
CA GLN A 225 1.86 17.12 -13.16
C GLN A 225 2.21 18.15 -12.08
N LYS A 226 3.13 17.84 -11.17
CA LYS A 226 3.41 18.63 -9.96
C LYS A 226 4.86 19.09 -9.79
N GLY A 227 5.77 18.68 -10.68
CA GLY A 227 7.20 19.01 -10.60
C GLY A 227 8.05 17.85 -10.08
N GLU A 228 9.31 17.79 -10.54
CA GLU A 228 10.26 16.74 -10.19
C GLU A 228 10.63 16.76 -8.70
N GLU A 229 10.73 17.96 -8.12
CA GLU A 229 11.21 18.23 -6.77
C GLU A 229 10.36 17.62 -5.66
N VAL A 230 9.09 17.35 -5.97
CA VAL A 230 8.12 16.71 -5.06
C VAL A 230 7.80 15.26 -5.45
N SER A 231 8.54 14.68 -6.38
CA SER A 231 8.17 13.40 -7.01
C SER A 231 9.15 12.26 -6.75
N PHE A 232 10.13 12.44 -5.86
CA PHE A 232 11.14 11.43 -5.55
C PHE A 232 10.58 10.26 -4.73
N GLY A 233 11.02 9.03 -5.05
CA GLY A 233 10.71 7.83 -4.26
C GLY A 233 10.16 6.65 -5.06
N ALA A 234 10.00 6.78 -6.38
CA ALA A 234 9.61 5.68 -7.27
C ALA A 234 10.78 4.67 -7.43
N ILE A 235 10.50 3.36 -7.50
CA ILE A 235 11.52 2.35 -7.85
C ILE A 235 11.30 1.84 -9.26
N GLN A 236 12.18 2.20 -10.19
CA GLN A 236 12.10 1.75 -11.57
C GLN A 236 13.07 0.61 -11.85
N GLY A 237 12.62 -0.32 -12.70
CA GLY A 237 13.39 -1.50 -13.08
C GLY A 237 12.65 -2.38 -14.08
N ARG A 238 13.34 -3.35 -14.65
CA ARG A 238 12.73 -4.36 -15.52
C ARG A 238 12.22 -5.54 -14.69
N ILE A 239 10.95 -5.90 -14.85
CA ILE A 239 10.39 -7.11 -14.20
C ILE A 239 11.07 -8.36 -14.79
N LYS A 240 11.39 -9.33 -13.92
CA LYS A 240 11.97 -10.62 -14.31
C LYS A 240 11.01 -11.41 -15.18
N THR A 241 11.52 -12.01 -16.26
CA THR A 241 10.78 -13.00 -17.04
C THR A 241 10.59 -14.28 -16.23
N LYS A 242 9.35 -14.56 -15.83
CA LYS A 242 8.93 -15.77 -15.10
C LYS A 242 7.47 -16.10 -15.42
N HIS A 243 7.06 -17.33 -15.13
CA HIS A 243 5.63 -17.65 -15.01
C HIS A 243 5.03 -16.85 -13.85
N CYS A 244 3.81 -16.35 -14.05
CA CYS A 244 3.07 -15.61 -13.04
C CYS A 244 1.60 -16.02 -13.02
N THR A 245 0.95 -15.73 -11.90
CA THR A 245 -0.49 -15.85 -11.71
C THR A 245 -1.04 -14.45 -11.47
N LEU A 246 -2.15 -14.11 -12.14
CA LEU A 246 -2.88 -12.87 -11.93
C LEU A 246 -4.17 -13.16 -11.17
N LEU A 247 -4.54 -12.30 -10.23
CA LEU A 247 -5.76 -12.37 -9.43
C LEU A 247 -6.36 -10.97 -9.33
N ARG A 248 -7.67 -10.84 -9.52
CA ARG A 248 -8.45 -9.62 -9.31
C ARG A 248 -9.78 -9.98 -8.67
#